data_AF-A0AB34JZT7-F1
#
_entry.id   AF-A0AB34JZT7-F1
#
_cell.length_a   1.000
_cell.length_b   1.000
_cell.length_c   1.000
_cell.angle_alpha   90.00
_cell.angle_beta   90.00
_cell.angle_gamma   90.00
#
_symmetry.space_group_name_H-M   'P 1'
#
loop_
_entity.id
_entity.type
_entity.pdbx_description
1 polymer ?
#
loop_
_entity_poly.entity_id
_entity_poly.type
_entity_poly.pdbx_seq_one_letter_code
_entity_poly.pdbx_strand_id
1 'polypeptide(L)'
;MGGAAREGPADAITARSVYVKLFTKEDYPHHVFGLHKLLGLGCLLHYIFRFALVPFKDDMWFSASWTTAATLGMHAVLSLSSLIFKIPKKRIVEGSRIWPEYRLHSIIFACRSLACMALLWVEQRNEWAPLYWGNAAIVMSTLIAADVASWSVGEASRSSTIRDLDAPPALQFFFSVMQFHATAGCLVGVRRYSTQFVYVWIIQFTAFLMTLRRKNLAPHRPLVRIYGVMLTFGFVIATLDALSANSWAFVNTVANTAAIGRLGCRIDKYVLWLIMAAFCSFARQTVVPGNPLGHLAQLWPYTWALSVVGVLLMGKRRLSEVAAKEKAAGKAK
;
A
#
# COMPACT_ATOMS: atom_id res chain seq x y z
N MET A 1 -40.40 8.55 9.34
CA MET A 1 -40.81 8.13 7.99
C MET A 1 -39.76 8.61 7.00
N GLY A 2 -38.81 7.75 6.63
CA GLY A 2 -37.75 8.08 5.68
C GLY A 2 -38.25 7.87 4.26
N GLY A 3 -38.38 8.96 3.50
CA GLY A 3 -38.68 8.88 2.07
C GLY A 3 -37.54 8.17 1.35
N ALA A 4 -37.80 6.97 0.83
CA ALA A 4 -36.91 6.30 -0.09
C ALA A 4 -36.77 7.18 -1.33
N ALA A 5 -35.61 7.80 -1.51
CA ALA A 5 -35.29 8.55 -2.70
C ALA A 5 -35.40 7.58 -3.88
N ARG A 6 -36.37 7.83 -4.77
CA ARG A 6 -36.52 7.09 -6.02
C ARG A 6 -35.23 7.27 -6.82
N GLU A 7 -34.47 6.19 -7.00
CA GLU A 7 -33.38 6.14 -7.96
C GLU A 7 -34.00 6.38 -9.34
N GLY A 8 -33.82 7.58 -9.89
CA GLY A 8 -34.18 7.86 -11.27
C GLY A 8 -33.44 6.92 -12.23
N PRO A 9 -33.94 6.75 -13.46
CA PRO A 9 -33.30 5.89 -14.45
C PRO A 9 -31.83 6.31 -14.57
N ALA A 10 -30.92 5.34 -14.42
CA ALA A 10 -29.50 5.57 -14.55
C ALA A 10 -29.22 6.02 -15.99
N ASP A 11 -29.22 7.33 -16.22
CA ASP A 11 -28.83 7.92 -17.49
C ASP A 11 -27.50 7.29 -17.89
N ALA A 12 -27.52 6.57 -19.02
CA ALA A 12 -26.37 5.84 -19.51
C ALA A 12 -25.21 6.83 -19.65
N ILE A 13 -24.21 6.70 -18.77
CA ILE A 13 -23.00 7.54 -18.81
C ILE A 13 -22.30 7.24 -20.13
N THR A 14 -22.47 8.12 -21.11
CA THR A 14 -21.81 7.97 -22.42
C THR A 14 -20.29 8.07 -22.24
N ALA A 15 -19.51 7.34 -23.05
CA ALA A 15 -18.05 7.40 -23.01
C ALA A 15 -17.50 8.83 -23.13
N ARG A 16 -18.17 9.67 -23.93
CA ARG A 16 -17.88 11.11 -24.05
C ARG A 16 -18.02 11.84 -22.72
N SER A 17 -19.07 11.55 -21.94
CA SER A 17 -19.28 12.16 -20.63
C SER A 17 -18.24 11.72 -19.59
N VAL A 18 -17.76 10.47 -19.66
CA VAL A 18 -16.64 9.99 -18.81
C VAL A 18 -15.37 10.75 -19.16
N TYR A 19 -15.03 10.84 -20.45
CA TYR A 19 -13.84 11.53 -20.93
C TYR A 19 -13.81 12.99 -20.46
N VAL A 20 -14.89 13.74 -20.70
CA VAL A 20 -14.98 15.15 -20.29
C VAL A 20 -14.86 15.32 -18.77
N LYS A 21 -15.45 14.42 -17.98
CA LYS A 21 -15.37 14.47 -16.51
C LYS A 21 -14.00 14.06 -15.97
N LEU A 22 -13.25 13.21 -16.70
CA LEU A 22 -11.93 12.75 -16.24
C LEU A 22 -10.90 13.88 -16.24
N PHE A 23 -11.04 14.87 -17.11
CA PHE A 23 -10.21 16.08 -17.13
C PHE A 23 -10.76 17.14 -16.20
N THR A 24 -9.88 17.77 -15.42
CA THR A 24 -10.24 18.86 -14.52
C THR A 24 -9.94 20.22 -15.15
N LYS A 25 -10.59 21.29 -14.66
CA LYS A 25 -10.29 22.66 -15.13
C LYS A 25 -8.86 23.07 -14.75
N GLU A 26 -8.34 22.48 -13.68
CA GLU A 26 -6.98 22.61 -13.20
C GLU A 26 -5.93 22.00 -14.15
N ASP A 27 -6.34 21.19 -15.13
CA ASP A 27 -5.45 20.61 -16.16
C ASP A 27 -5.28 21.51 -17.41
N TYR A 28 -5.92 22.69 -17.45
CA TYR A 28 -5.85 23.62 -18.59
C TYR A 28 -4.62 24.54 -18.56
N PRO A 29 -4.23 25.14 -19.71
CA PRO A 29 -2.87 25.64 -19.97
C PRO A 29 -2.31 26.67 -18.97
N HIS A 30 -3.18 27.37 -18.25
CA HIS A 30 -2.79 28.43 -17.33
C HIS A 30 -2.16 27.94 -16.00
N HIS A 31 -2.20 26.64 -15.69
CA HIS A 31 -1.76 26.10 -14.38
C HIS A 31 -0.83 24.87 -14.47
N VAL A 32 0.20 24.89 -15.33
CA VAL A 32 1.23 23.81 -15.51
C VAL A 32 0.80 22.72 -16.51
N PHE A 33 0.56 23.10 -17.78
CA PHE A 33 0.56 22.25 -19.00
C PHE A 33 -0.05 20.83 -18.92
N GLY A 34 -1.01 20.55 -18.03
CA GLY A 34 -1.50 19.19 -17.81
C GLY A 34 -0.39 18.20 -17.40
N LEU A 35 0.67 18.66 -16.71
CA LEU A 35 1.82 17.83 -16.34
C LEU A 35 1.40 16.58 -15.55
N HIS A 36 0.51 16.74 -14.56
CA HIS A 36 0.01 15.60 -13.78
C HIS A 36 -0.69 14.56 -14.66
N LYS A 37 -1.48 15.01 -15.65
CA LYS A 37 -2.15 14.12 -16.61
C LYS A 37 -1.14 13.35 -17.46
N LEU A 38 -0.14 14.04 -18.02
CA LEU A 38 0.90 13.41 -18.84
C LEU A 38 1.71 12.41 -18.03
N LEU A 39 2.10 12.76 -16.80
CA LEU A 39 2.76 11.85 -15.86
C LEU A 39 1.89 10.66 -15.50
N GLY A 40 0.59 10.88 -15.29
CA GLY A 40 -0.38 9.84 -14.97
C GLY A 40 -0.52 8.82 -16.10
N LEU A 41 -0.62 9.29 -17.34
CA LEU A 41 -0.65 8.42 -18.52
C LEU A 41 0.68 7.69 -18.69
N GLY A 42 1.82 8.38 -18.55
CA GLY A 42 3.15 7.77 -18.64
C GLY A 42 3.36 6.67 -17.60
N CYS A 43 2.99 6.92 -16.34
CA CYS A 43 3.05 5.93 -15.28
C CYS A 43 2.11 4.75 -15.52
N LEU A 44 0.90 4.99 -16.04
CA LEU A 44 -0.05 3.93 -16.37
C LEU A 44 0.51 3.02 -17.47
N LEU A 45 1.04 3.59 -18.55
CA LEU A 45 1.70 2.83 -19.62
C LEU A 45 2.91 2.07 -19.09
N HIS A 46 3.70 2.68 -18.20
CA HIS A 46 4.83 2.02 -17.55
C HIS A 46 4.38 0.82 -16.69
N TYR A 47 3.30 0.94 -15.91
CA TYR A 47 2.72 -0.19 -15.17
C TYR A 47 2.28 -1.32 -16.11
N ILE A 48 1.54 -0.99 -17.18
CA ILE A 48 1.07 -1.99 -18.16
C ILE A 48 2.27 -2.72 -18.77
N PHE A 49 3.28 -1.97 -19.22
CA PHE A 49 4.50 -2.53 -19.78
C PHE A 49 5.21 -3.48 -18.78
N ARG A 50 5.45 -3.03 -17.56
CA ARG A 50 6.15 -3.83 -16.53
C ARG A 50 5.37 -5.08 -16.12
N PHE A 51 4.05 -4.99 -15.98
CA PHE A 51 3.23 -6.15 -15.66
C PHE A 51 3.12 -7.15 -16.80
N ALA A 52 3.10 -6.70 -18.06
CA ALA A 52 3.15 -7.59 -19.22
C ALA A 52 4.46 -8.40 -19.28
N LEU A 53 5.54 -7.93 -18.64
CA LEU A 53 6.83 -8.61 -18.57
C LEU A 53 6.95 -9.63 -17.43
N VAL A 54 6.04 -9.64 -16.45
CA VAL A 54 6.07 -10.58 -15.31
C VAL A 54 6.28 -12.05 -15.72
N PRO A 55 5.57 -12.61 -16.73
CA PRO A 55 5.77 -14.01 -17.11
C PRO A 55 7.02 -14.26 -17.98
N PHE A 56 7.69 -13.21 -18.49
CA PHE A 56 8.75 -13.36 -19.51
C PHE A 56 10.13 -12.88 -19.06
N LYS A 57 10.20 -11.97 -18.08
CA LYS A 57 11.43 -11.33 -17.65
C LYS A 57 11.51 -11.30 -16.14
N ASP A 58 12.69 -11.62 -15.65
CA ASP A 58 12.96 -11.54 -14.23
C ASP A 58 12.90 -10.09 -13.73
N ASP A 59 12.40 -9.92 -12.50
CA ASP A 59 12.22 -8.64 -11.82
C ASP A 59 11.49 -7.55 -12.65
N MET A 60 10.51 -7.94 -13.48
CA MET A 60 9.81 -7.03 -14.41
C MET A 60 10.76 -6.26 -15.33
N TRP A 61 11.94 -6.82 -15.61
CA TRP A 61 13.02 -6.24 -16.41
C TRP A 61 13.61 -4.93 -15.83
N PHE A 62 13.52 -4.73 -14.51
CA PHE A 62 14.25 -3.65 -13.86
C PHE A 62 15.76 -3.97 -13.78
N SER A 63 16.57 -2.91 -13.72
CA SER A 63 18.03 -2.99 -13.60
C SER A 63 18.59 -1.72 -12.98
N ALA A 64 19.89 -1.69 -12.67
CA ALA A 64 20.61 -0.49 -12.22
C ALA A 64 20.83 0.58 -13.32
N SER A 65 20.00 0.60 -14.36
CA SER A 65 20.09 1.58 -15.45
C SER A 65 19.54 2.94 -15.06
N TRP A 66 19.99 4.00 -15.75
CA TRP A 66 19.41 5.34 -15.60
C TRP A 66 17.94 5.39 -16.03
N THR A 67 17.50 4.50 -16.93
CA THR A 67 16.09 4.36 -17.30
C THR A 67 15.23 3.97 -16.09
N THR A 68 15.69 3.02 -15.26
CA THR A 68 15.03 2.69 -14.00
C THR A 68 14.96 3.92 -13.10
N ALA A 69 16.08 4.61 -12.84
CA ALA A 69 16.11 5.81 -12.00
C ALA A 69 15.16 6.91 -12.51
N ALA A 70 15.14 7.17 -13.82
CA ALA A 70 14.23 8.12 -14.44
C ALA A 70 12.76 7.73 -14.24
N THR A 71 12.41 6.45 -14.40
CA THR A 71 11.03 5.98 -14.16
C THR A 71 10.63 6.08 -12.68
N LEU A 72 11.55 5.83 -11.73
CA LEU A 72 11.31 6.08 -10.31
C LEU A 72 11.00 7.56 -10.05
N GLY A 73 11.79 8.45 -10.66
CA GLY A 73 11.56 9.90 -10.63
C GLY A 73 10.19 10.28 -11.18
N MET A 74 9.80 9.72 -12.34
CA MET A 74 8.48 9.95 -12.94
C MET A 74 7.34 9.58 -11.98
N HIS A 75 7.41 8.42 -11.31
CA HIS A 75 6.40 8.03 -10.32
C HIS A 75 6.41 8.94 -9.08
N ALA A 76 7.58 9.40 -8.61
CA ALA A 76 7.66 10.34 -7.50
C ALA A 76 7.02 11.69 -7.85
N VAL A 77 7.34 12.24 -9.03
CA VAL A 77 6.76 13.51 -9.52
C VAL A 77 5.25 13.36 -9.76
N LEU A 78 4.77 12.21 -10.22
CA LEU A 78 3.32 11.94 -10.30
C LEU A 78 2.65 12.07 -8.93
N SER A 79 3.20 11.43 -7.89
CA SER A 79 2.66 11.52 -6.54
C SER A 79 2.67 12.97 -6.02
N LEU A 80 3.80 13.67 -6.16
CA LEU A 80 3.96 15.05 -5.67
C LEU A 80 3.08 16.06 -6.43
N SER A 81 2.94 15.90 -7.75
CA SER A 81 2.09 16.79 -8.56
C SER A 81 0.61 16.72 -8.18
N SER A 82 0.15 15.69 -7.45
CA SER A 82 -1.22 15.65 -6.92
C SER A 82 -1.54 16.72 -5.87
N LEU A 83 -0.53 17.40 -5.32
CA LEU A 83 -0.69 18.49 -4.36
C LEU A 83 -1.33 19.73 -4.98
N ILE A 84 -1.24 19.92 -6.30
CA ILE A 84 -1.85 21.06 -7.01
C ILE A 84 -3.39 21.04 -6.94
N PHE A 85 -3.99 19.86 -6.76
CA PHE A 85 -5.44 19.72 -6.78
C PHE A 85 -6.09 20.23 -5.49
N LYS A 86 -7.15 21.01 -5.63
CA LYS A 86 -8.04 21.35 -4.52
C LYS A 86 -8.94 20.15 -4.24
N ILE A 87 -8.91 19.65 -3.01
CA ILE A 87 -9.72 18.53 -2.53
C ILE A 87 -10.59 18.99 -1.35
N PRO A 88 -11.77 18.36 -1.13
CA PRO A 88 -12.62 18.67 0.03
C PRO A 88 -11.85 18.50 1.34
N LYS A 89 -12.05 19.41 2.30
CA LYS A 89 -11.38 19.33 3.61
C LYS A 89 -11.89 18.15 4.45
N LYS A 90 -13.19 17.84 4.37
CA LYS A 90 -13.83 16.83 5.24
C LYS A 90 -13.93 15.48 4.53
N ARG A 91 -13.62 14.39 5.26
CA ARG A 91 -13.87 13.01 4.81
C ARG A 91 -15.37 12.74 4.76
N ILE A 92 -15.85 12.08 3.70
CA ILE A 92 -17.22 11.54 3.66
C ILE A 92 -17.31 10.23 4.42
N VAL A 93 -18.47 9.90 4.98
CA VAL A 93 -18.67 8.71 5.84
C VAL A 93 -18.23 7.41 5.16
N GLU A 94 -18.54 7.25 3.86
CA GLU A 94 -18.17 6.07 3.07
C GLU A 94 -16.65 5.84 2.92
N GLY A 95 -15.83 6.89 3.07
CA GLY A 95 -14.36 6.76 3.08
C GLY A 95 -13.70 6.44 1.73
N SER A 96 -14.43 6.49 0.63
CA SER A 96 -13.91 6.12 -0.70
C SER A 96 -13.60 7.29 -1.64
N ARG A 97 -13.82 8.53 -1.20
CA ARG A 97 -13.37 9.73 -1.91
C ARG A 97 -12.09 10.22 -1.29
N ILE A 98 -11.14 10.64 -2.12
CA ILE A 98 -9.85 11.19 -1.67
C ILE A 98 -10.03 12.39 -0.73
N TRP A 99 -9.27 12.42 0.37
CA TRP A 99 -9.24 13.51 1.37
C TRP A 99 -7.80 13.90 1.73
N PRO A 100 -7.57 15.03 2.44
CA PRO A 100 -6.23 15.59 2.63
C PRO A 100 -5.22 14.66 3.28
N GLU A 101 -5.60 14.01 4.38
CA GLU A 101 -4.72 13.07 5.08
C GLU A 101 -4.35 11.89 4.18
N TYR A 102 -5.35 11.25 3.56
CA TYR A 102 -5.11 10.13 2.66
C TYR A 102 -4.18 10.52 1.50
N ARG A 103 -4.35 11.71 0.92
CA ARG A 103 -3.47 12.18 -0.16
C ARG A 103 -2.02 12.24 0.32
N LEU A 104 -1.77 12.87 1.46
CA LEU A 104 -0.40 12.99 2.01
C LEU A 104 0.17 11.61 2.35
N HIS A 105 -0.60 10.75 3.01
CA HIS A 105 -0.21 9.37 3.31
C HIS A 105 0.12 8.59 2.05
N SER A 106 -0.73 8.68 1.02
CA SER A 106 -0.51 8.01 -0.27
C SER A 106 0.80 8.48 -0.93
N ILE A 107 1.13 9.76 -0.86
CA ILE A 107 2.41 10.28 -1.37
C ILE A 107 3.57 9.66 -0.56
N ILE A 108 3.50 9.76 0.78
CA ILE A 108 4.54 9.27 1.69
C ILE A 108 4.80 7.77 1.51
N PHE A 109 3.75 6.96 1.48
CA PHE A 109 3.89 5.50 1.31
C PHE A 109 4.36 5.11 -0.10
N ALA A 110 3.98 5.85 -1.15
CA ALA A 110 4.54 5.63 -2.48
C ALA A 110 6.04 5.98 -2.51
N CYS A 111 6.42 7.12 -1.91
CA CYS A 111 7.81 7.55 -1.79
C CYS A 111 8.65 6.57 -0.96
N ARG A 112 8.09 5.91 0.07
CA ARG A 112 8.78 4.83 0.80
C ARG A 112 9.23 3.73 -0.14
N SER A 113 8.32 3.17 -0.92
CA SER A 113 8.64 2.06 -1.83
C SER A 113 9.60 2.51 -2.93
N LEU A 114 9.42 3.72 -3.47
CA LEU A 114 10.36 4.31 -4.43
C LEU A 114 11.75 4.53 -3.82
N ALA A 115 11.85 4.94 -2.55
CA ALA A 115 13.12 5.08 -1.84
C ALA A 115 13.80 3.72 -1.63
N CYS A 116 13.03 2.66 -1.34
CA CYS A 116 13.57 1.29 -1.27
C CYS A 116 14.10 0.84 -2.65
N MET A 117 13.41 1.17 -3.75
CA MET A 117 13.91 0.90 -5.10
C MET A 117 15.16 1.72 -5.43
N ALA A 118 15.19 3.00 -5.03
CA ALA A 118 16.35 3.86 -5.23
C ALA A 118 17.58 3.36 -4.45
N LEU A 119 17.38 2.88 -3.21
CA LEU A 119 18.43 2.25 -2.42
C LEU A 119 19.00 1.01 -3.14
N LEU A 120 18.13 0.11 -3.62
CA LEU A 120 18.53 -1.05 -4.42
C LEU A 120 19.28 -0.63 -5.71
N TRP A 121 18.81 0.42 -6.37
CA TRP A 121 19.47 0.96 -7.55
C TRP A 121 20.88 1.46 -7.26
N VAL A 122 21.07 2.21 -6.16
CA VAL A 122 22.40 2.66 -5.73
C VAL A 122 23.31 1.48 -5.38
N GLU A 123 22.80 0.51 -4.64
CA GLU A 123 23.55 -0.70 -4.27
C GLU A 123 24.05 -1.45 -5.50
N GLN A 124 23.15 -1.76 -6.44
CA GLN A 124 23.50 -2.49 -7.65
C GLN A 124 24.40 -1.67 -8.59
N ARG A 125 24.17 -0.35 -8.70
CA ARG A 125 24.93 0.52 -9.60
C ARG A 125 26.40 0.67 -9.18
N ASN A 126 26.66 0.63 -7.88
CA ASN A 126 27.99 0.80 -7.29
C ASN A 126 28.57 -0.51 -6.71
N GLU A 127 27.90 -1.64 -6.96
CA GLU A 127 28.30 -2.97 -6.47
C GLU A 127 28.49 -3.02 -4.93
N TRP A 128 27.68 -2.25 -4.20
CA TRP A 128 27.73 -2.23 -2.75
C TRP A 128 27.05 -3.44 -2.14
N ALA A 129 27.53 -3.84 -0.96
CA ALA A 129 26.81 -4.79 -0.13
C ALA A 129 25.42 -4.23 0.26
N PRO A 130 24.40 -5.10 0.43
CA PRO A 130 23.07 -4.69 0.84
C PRO A 130 23.03 -3.85 2.14
N LEU A 131 22.54 -2.63 2.03
CA LEU A 131 22.35 -1.66 3.13
C LEU A 131 20.99 -1.85 3.80
N TYR A 132 20.82 -2.95 4.54
CA TYR A 132 19.54 -3.25 5.20
C TYR A 132 19.11 -2.23 6.27
N TRP A 133 20.06 -1.57 6.93
CA TRP A 133 19.75 -0.45 7.81
C TRP A 133 19.19 0.76 7.06
N GLY A 134 19.51 0.91 5.76
CA GLY A 134 18.87 1.88 4.88
C GLY A 134 17.36 1.59 4.72
N ASN A 135 16.97 0.33 4.54
CA ASN A 135 15.56 -0.08 4.53
C ASN A 135 14.85 0.27 5.85
N ALA A 136 15.47 0.00 6.99
CA ALA A 136 14.92 0.35 8.30
C ALA A 136 14.76 1.87 8.47
N ALA A 137 15.78 2.66 8.08
CA ALA A 137 15.73 4.11 8.11
C ALA A 137 14.59 4.66 7.25
N ILE A 138 14.39 4.11 6.05
CA ILE A 138 13.28 4.47 5.15
C ILE A 138 11.93 4.17 5.81
N VAL A 139 11.75 2.99 6.40
CA VAL A 139 10.50 2.62 7.09
C VAL A 139 10.22 3.56 8.26
N MET A 140 11.21 3.82 9.13
CA MET A 140 11.03 4.71 10.28
C MET A 140 10.73 6.15 9.85
N SER A 141 11.45 6.66 8.85
CA SER A 141 11.19 7.99 8.27
C SER A 141 9.78 8.10 7.70
N THR A 142 9.27 7.03 7.10
CA THR A 142 7.89 6.97 6.59
C THR A 142 6.87 7.10 7.72
N LEU A 143 7.08 6.42 8.85
CA LEU A 143 6.17 6.49 10.00
C LEU A 143 6.13 7.89 10.60
N ILE A 144 7.30 8.53 10.73
CA ILE A 144 7.42 9.92 11.20
C ILE A 144 6.71 10.87 10.23
N ALA A 145 7.00 10.76 8.93
CA ALA A 145 6.37 11.59 7.90
C ALA A 145 4.85 11.44 7.88
N ALA A 146 4.34 10.21 8.04
CA ALA A 146 2.89 9.95 8.09
C ALA A 146 2.21 10.63 9.29
N ASP A 147 2.86 10.66 10.46
CA ASP A 147 2.34 11.38 11.63
C ASP A 147 2.38 12.89 11.47
N VAL A 148 3.49 13.42 10.93
CA VAL A 148 3.58 14.84 10.58
C VAL A 148 2.49 15.23 9.59
N ALA A 149 2.19 14.37 8.61
CA ALA A 149 1.09 14.57 7.67
C ALA A 149 -0.30 14.51 8.34
N SER A 150 -0.51 13.59 9.28
CA SER A 150 -1.75 13.53 10.06
C SER A 150 -1.91 14.77 10.95
N TRP A 151 -0.81 15.31 11.49
CA TRP A 151 -0.85 16.52 12.31
C TRP A 151 -1.06 17.79 11.49
N SER A 152 -0.52 17.85 10.27
CA SER A 152 -0.62 19.02 9.38
C SER A 152 -2.01 19.22 8.79
N VAL A 153 -2.86 18.19 8.80
CA VAL A 153 -4.28 18.32 8.45
C VAL A 153 -5.13 18.63 9.68
N GLY A 154 -6.19 19.42 9.48
CA GLY A 154 -7.15 19.74 10.55
C GLY A 154 -7.86 18.49 11.08
N GLU A 155 -8.32 18.54 12.33
CA GLU A 155 -8.94 17.40 13.03
C GLU A 155 -10.11 16.76 12.26
N ALA A 156 -10.94 17.59 11.60
CA ALA A 156 -12.05 17.12 10.77
C ALA A 156 -11.62 16.34 9.50
N SER A 157 -10.33 16.40 9.14
CA SER A 157 -9.72 15.64 8.05
C SER A 157 -9.00 14.38 8.52
N ARG A 158 -8.83 14.19 9.84
CA ARG A 158 -8.13 13.04 10.43
C ARG A 158 -9.07 11.85 10.51
N SER A 159 -8.66 10.72 9.96
CA SER A 159 -9.43 9.49 10.00
C SER A 159 -8.59 8.27 9.63
N SER A 160 -8.90 7.13 10.23
CA SER A 160 -8.20 5.90 9.93
C SER A 160 -8.68 5.34 8.59
N THR A 161 -7.78 5.30 7.61
CA THR A 161 -8.11 4.93 6.21
C THR A 161 -8.92 3.64 6.11
N ILE A 162 -8.43 2.55 6.72
CA ILE A 162 -9.04 1.21 6.60
C ILE A 162 -10.09 0.91 7.67
N ARG A 163 -9.92 1.37 8.92
CA ARG A 163 -10.87 1.01 9.99
C ARG A 163 -12.19 1.77 9.86
N ASP A 164 -12.16 2.96 9.27
CA ASP A 164 -13.35 3.78 8.99
C ASP A 164 -13.85 3.61 7.54
N LEU A 165 -13.35 2.60 6.80
CA LEU A 165 -13.82 2.30 5.44
C LEU A 165 -15.16 1.57 5.51
N ASP A 166 -16.14 1.98 4.72
CA ASP A 166 -17.41 1.24 4.60
C ASP A 166 -17.18 -0.08 3.83
N ALA A 167 -16.78 -1.12 4.54
CA ALA A 167 -16.44 -2.42 3.98
C ALA A 167 -16.77 -3.51 5.00
N PRO A 168 -17.04 -4.75 4.55
CA PRO A 168 -17.24 -5.87 5.46
C PRO A 168 -16.05 -6.00 6.43
N PRO A 169 -16.29 -6.28 7.73
CA PRO A 169 -15.23 -6.33 8.74
C PRO A 169 -14.08 -7.29 8.39
N ALA A 170 -14.37 -8.41 7.73
CA ALA A 170 -13.34 -9.34 7.27
C ALA A 170 -12.41 -8.72 6.22
N LEU A 171 -12.96 -7.89 5.34
CA LEU A 171 -12.21 -7.20 4.30
C LEU A 171 -11.36 -6.06 4.89
N GLN A 172 -11.89 -5.30 5.85
CA GLN A 172 -11.12 -4.32 6.60
C GLN A 172 -9.94 -4.97 7.35
N PHE A 173 -10.16 -6.14 7.94
CA PHE A 173 -9.11 -6.90 8.61
C PHE A 173 -8.03 -7.35 7.62
N PHE A 174 -8.43 -7.95 6.49
CA PHE A 174 -7.51 -8.32 5.42
C PHE A 174 -6.68 -7.12 4.94
N PHE A 175 -7.32 -5.99 4.64
CA PHE A 175 -6.62 -4.76 4.22
C PHE A 175 -5.64 -4.28 5.27
N SER A 176 -5.99 -4.37 6.55
CA SER A 176 -5.11 -4.00 7.65
C SER A 176 -3.87 -4.91 7.71
N VAL A 177 -4.06 -6.23 7.61
CA VAL A 177 -2.95 -7.20 7.60
C VAL A 177 -2.02 -6.96 6.41
N MET A 178 -2.57 -6.69 5.22
CA MET A 178 -1.78 -6.42 4.02
C MET A 178 -0.87 -5.18 4.13
N GLN A 179 -1.23 -4.19 4.95
CA GLN A 179 -0.35 -3.04 5.22
C GLN A 179 0.90 -3.44 6.02
N PHE A 180 0.79 -4.42 6.93
CA PHE A 180 1.94 -4.97 7.65
C PHE A 180 2.84 -5.77 6.72
N HIS A 181 2.25 -6.56 5.81
CA HIS A 181 3.00 -7.28 4.78
C HIS A 181 3.79 -6.34 3.87
N ALA A 182 3.18 -5.26 3.37
CA ALA A 182 3.89 -4.29 2.57
C ALA A 182 5.05 -3.63 3.34
N THR A 183 4.83 -3.28 4.61
CA THR A 183 5.87 -2.63 5.45
C THR A 183 7.00 -3.59 5.82
N ALA A 184 6.66 -4.85 6.15
CA ALA A 184 7.64 -5.91 6.38
C ALA A 184 8.44 -6.23 5.11
N GLY A 185 7.81 -6.24 3.93
CA GLY A 185 8.50 -6.38 2.65
C GLY A 185 9.52 -5.27 2.41
N CYS A 186 9.17 -4.01 2.70
CA CYS A 186 10.12 -2.89 2.67
C CYS A 186 11.27 -3.05 3.68
N LEU A 187 10.97 -3.49 4.91
CA LEU A 187 11.94 -3.63 6.00
C LEU A 187 12.92 -4.80 5.78
N VAL A 188 12.40 -5.98 5.42
CA VAL A 188 13.21 -7.13 5.05
C VAL A 188 14.01 -6.79 3.79
N GLY A 189 13.45 -6.02 2.85
CA GLY A 189 14.24 -5.52 1.72
C GLY A 189 14.76 -6.65 0.84
N VAL A 190 13.86 -7.51 0.35
CA VAL A 190 14.19 -8.44 -0.74
C VAL A 190 14.78 -7.60 -1.88
N ARG A 191 15.95 -7.99 -2.41
CA ARG A 191 16.71 -7.21 -3.40
C ARG A 191 16.14 -7.37 -4.81
N ARG A 192 14.89 -6.95 -4.94
CA ARG A 192 14.00 -7.05 -6.10
C ARG A 192 13.22 -5.76 -6.24
N TYR A 193 13.15 -5.21 -7.44
CA TYR A 193 12.38 -4.00 -7.73
C TYR A 193 10.87 -4.26 -7.76
N SER A 194 10.47 -5.42 -8.27
CA SER A 194 9.06 -5.76 -8.58
C SER A 194 8.14 -5.73 -7.36
N THR A 195 8.56 -6.25 -6.20
CA THR A 195 7.82 -6.11 -4.93
C THR A 195 7.55 -4.64 -4.58
N GLN A 196 8.56 -3.78 -4.64
CA GLN A 196 8.38 -2.37 -4.27
C GLN A 196 7.54 -1.64 -5.33
N PHE A 197 7.75 -1.95 -6.61
CA PHE A 197 7.01 -1.38 -7.72
C PHE A 197 5.51 -1.70 -7.64
N VAL A 198 5.14 -2.94 -7.30
CA VAL A 198 3.73 -3.30 -7.13
C VAL A 198 3.09 -2.58 -5.94
N TYR A 199 3.85 -2.25 -4.89
CA TYR A 199 3.34 -1.39 -3.82
C TYR A 199 3.06 0.03 -4.30
N VAL A 200 3.96 0.62 -5.10
CA VAL A 200 3.73 1.95 -5.71
C VAL A 200 2.48 1.92 -6.59
N TRP A 201 2.32 0.86 -7.40
CA TRP A 201 1.11 0.66 -8.22
C TRP A 201 -0.15 0.63 -7.37
N ILE A 202 -0.19 -0.19 -6.32
CA ILE A 202 -1.35 -0.30 -5.43
C ILE A 202 -1.72 1.07 -4.88
N ILE A 203 -0.73 1.82 -4.38
CA ILE A 203 -0.95 3.11 -3.72
C ILE A 203 -1.44 4.16 -4.73
N GLN A 204 -0.72 4.35 -5.83
CA GLN A 204 -1.07 5.35 -6.85
C GLN A 204 -2.41 5.03 -7.52
N PHE A 205 -2.65 3.77 -7.87
CA PHE A 205 -3.89 3.38 -8.52
C PHE A 205 -5.08 3.49 -7.56
N THR A 206 -4.91 3.22 -6.26
CA THR A 206 -5.98 3.46 -5.27
C THR A 206 -6.31 4.95 -5.15
N ALA A 207 -5.32 5.84 -5.17
CA ALA A 207 -5.58 7.29 -5.20
C ALA A 207 -6.35 7.72 -6.47
N PHE A 208 -6.05 7.10 -7.61
CA PHE A 208 -6.82 7.28 -8.85
C PHE A 208 -8.28 6.79 -8.71
N LEU A 209 -8.49 5.59 -8.16
CA LEU A 209 -9.85 5.06 -7.90
C LEU A 209 -10.66 5.98 -6.98
N MET A 210 -10.05 6.51 -5.93
CA MET A 210 -10.69 7.48 -5.03
C MET A 210 -11.01 8.81 -5.72
N THR A 211 -10.24 9.18 -6.75
CA THR A 211 -10.53 10.34 -7.60
C THR A 211 -11.71 10.08 -8.54
N LEU A 212 -11.82 8.88 -9.12
CA LEU A 212 -13.01 8.47 -9.87
C LEU A 212 -14.26 8.53 -9.01
N ARG A 213 -14.19 8.05 -7.75
CA ARG A 213 -15.29 8.15 -6.79
C ARG A 213 -15.66 9.60 -6.47
N ARG A 214 -14.67 10.47 -6.28
CA ARG A 214 -14.89 11.91 -6.04
C ARG A 214 -15.66 12.55 -7.20
N LYS A 215 -15.36 12.14 -8.43
CA LYS A 215 -16.01 12.61 -9.66
C LYS A 215 -17.33 11.90 -9.97
N ASN A 216 -17.80 11.01 -9.08
CA ASN A 216 -18.96 10.16 -9.28
C ASN A 216 -18.90 9.35 -10.59
N LEU A 217 -17.69 8.95 -11.02
CA LEU A 217 -17.46 8.12 -12.21
C LEU A 217 -17.48 6.62 -11.90
N ALA A 218 -17.29 6.26 -10.64
CA ALA A 218 -17.35 4.88 -10.19
C ALA A 218 -18.07 4.77 -8.83
N PRO A 219 -18.94 3.75 -8.66
CA PRO A 219 -19.57 3.46 -7.38
C PRO A 219 -18.56 2.86 -6.39
N HIS A 220 -18.80 3.04 -5.10
CA HIS A 220 -17.87 2.65 -4.04
C HIS A 220 -17.57 1.15 -3.94
N ARG A 221 -18.61 0.30 -3.96
CA ARG A 221 -18.44 -1.15 -3.75
C ARG A 221 -17.49 -1.80 -4.77
N PRO A 222 -17.61 -1.54 -6.10
CA PRO A 222 -16.63 -2.03 -7.06
C PRO A 222 -15.21 -1.54 -6.80
N LEU A 223 -15.02 -0.27 -6.38
CA LEU A 223 -13.68 0.24 -6.09
C LEU A 223 -13.02 -0.47 -4.91
N VAL A 224 -13.78 -0.76 -3.85
CA VAL A 224 -13.30 -1.55 -2.70
C VAL A 224 -12.91 -2.96 -3.12
N ARG A 225 -13.69 -3.59 -4.01
CA ARG A 225 -13.37 -4.93 -4.55
C ARG A 225 -12.10 -4.89 -5.41
N ILE A 226 -11.98 -3.90 -6.30
CA ILE A 226 -10.77 -3.70 -7.12
C ILE A 226 -9.55 -3.53 -6.20
N TYR A 227 -9.65 -2.73 -5.14
CA TYR A 227 -8.56 -2.58 -4.18
C TYR A 227 -8.17 -3.92 -3.52
N GLY A 228 -9.14 -4.76 -3.15
CA GLY A 228 -8.86 -6.10 -2.65
C GLY A 228 -8.14 -6.99 -3.66
N VAL A 229 -8.55 -6.97 -4.93
CA VAL A 229 -7.86 -7.69 -6.02
C VAL A 229 -6.42 -7.19 -6.19
N MET A 230 -6.21 -5.88 -6.15
CA MET A 230 -4.88 -5.28 -6.26
C MET A 230 -3.96 -5.72 -5.11
N LEU A 231 -4.47 -5.76 -3.87
CA LEU A 231 -3.71 -6.24 -2.72
C LEU A 231 -3.33 -7.71 -2.84
N THR A 232 -4.26 -8.57 -3.27
CA THR A 232 -3.97 -9.99 -3.52
C THR A 232 -2.92 -10.15 -4.62
N PHE A 233 -3.05 -9.42 -5.73
CA PHE A 233 -2.05 -9.45 -6.80
C PHE A 233 -0.67 -9.01 -6.31
N GLY A 234 -0.59 -7.91 -5.54
CA GLY A 234 0.67 -7.48 -4.93
C GLY A 234 1.25 -8.48 -3.95
N PHE A 235 0.40 -9.18 -3.19
CA PHE A 235 0.85 -10.26 -2.31
C PHE A 235 1.46 -11.44 -3.07
N VAL A 236 0.86 -11.80 -4.21
CA VAL A 236 1.39 -12.87 -5.09
C VAL A 236 2.77 -12.48 -5.62
N ILE A 237 2.92 -11.27 -6.20
CA ILE A 237 4.23 -10.80 -6.70
C ILE A 237 5.27 -10.78 -5.58
N ALA A 238 4.93 -10.22 -4.41
CA ALA A 238 5.83 -10.19 -3.26
C ALA A 238 6.19 -11.60 -2.75
N THR A 239 5.26 -12.55 -2.84
CA THR A 239 5.50 -13.96 -2.50
C THR A 239 6.48 -14.60 -3.48
N LEU A 240 6.32 -14.39 -4.78
CA LEU A 240 7.23 -14.92 -5.80
C LEU A 240 8.66 -14.38 -5.63
N ASP A 241 8.81 -13.08 -5.37
CA ASP A 241 10.11 -12.48 -5.08
C ASP A 241 10.74 -13.00 -3.77
N ALA A 242 9.92 -13.18 -2.73
CA ALA A 242 10.44 -13.72 -1.47
C ALA A 242 10.82 -15.21 -1.59
N LEU A 243 10.11 -15.99 -2.43
CA LEU A 243 10.47 -17.36 -2.74
C LEU A 243 11.77 -17.45 -3.53
N SER A 244 11.96 -16.60 -4.55
CA SER A 244 13.22 -16.57 -5.33
C SER A 244 14.42 -16.16 -4.47
N ALA A 245 14.20 -15.35 -3.43
CA ALA A 245 15.20 -14.98 -2.43
C ALA A 245 15.28 -15.94 -1.23
N ASN A 246 14.61 -17.08 -1.27
CA ASN A 246 14.55 -18.08 -0.19
C ASN A 246 14.20 -17.51 1.21
N SER A 247 13.37 -16.46 1.22
CA SER A 247 13.03 -15.66 2.40
C SER A 247 11.51 -15.57 2.63
N TRP A 248 10.71 -16.29 1.86
CA TRP A 248 9.25 -16.24 1.91
C TRP A 248 8.67 -16.45 3.32
N ALA A 249 9.04 -17.55 3.98
CA ALA A 249 8.52 -17.86 5.31
C ALA A 249 9.00 -16.83 6.34
N PHE A 250 10.23 -16.34 6.22
CA PHE A 250 10.78 -15.27 7.06
C PHE A 250 9.99 -13.96 6.92
N VAL A 251 9.82 -13.45 5.69
CA VAL A 251 9.08 -12.21 5.41
C VAL A 251 7.65 -12.29 5.96
N ASN A 252 6.95 -13.39 5.70
CA ASN A 252 5.58 -13.59 6.15
C ASN A 252 5.49 -13.73 7.68
N THR A 253 6.46 -14.38 8.32
CA THR A 253 6.54 -14.46 9.79
C THR A 253 6.67 -13.07 10.41
N VAL A 254 7.58 -12.23 9.89
CA VAL A 254 7.77 -10.84 10.35
C VAL A 254 6.48 -10.04 10.17
N ALA A 255 5.85 -10.12 9.00
CA ALA A 255 4.61 -9.41 8.70
C ALA A 255 3.45 -9.81 9.63
N ASN A 256 3.22 -11.11 9.82
CA ASN A 256 2.16 -11.63 10.68
C ASN A 256 2.42 -11.31 12.15
N THR A 257 3.66 -11.42 12.61
CA THR A 257 4.05 -11.08 13.99
C THR A 257 3.85 -9.59 14.26
N ALA A 258 4.23 -8.72 13.31
CA ALA A 258 3.96 -7.30 13.40
C ALA A 258 2.45 -6.99 13.45
N ALA A 259 1.66 -7.67 12.62
CA ALA A 259 0.20 -7.54 12.63
C ALA A 259 -0.41 -7.96 13.98
N ILE A 260 0.02 -9.10 14.55
CA ILE A 260 -0.43 -9.58 15.86
C ILE A 260 -0.04 -8.59 16.96
N GLY A 261 1.23 -8.16 16.99
CA GLY A 261 1.73 -7.21 17.99
C GLY A 261 0.98 -5.88 17.95
N ARG A 262 0.68 -5.36 16.75
CA ARG A 262 0.00 -4.06 16.61
C ARG A 262 -1.51 -4.15 16.81
N LEU A 263 -2.17 -5.12 16.19
CA LEU A 263 -3.64 -5.21 16.18
C LEU A 263 -4.17 -5.94 17.42
N GLY A 264 -3.46 -6.94 17.92
CA GLY A 264 -3.82 -7.71 19.12
C GLY A 264 -3.27 -7.11 20.40
N CYS A 265 -1.95 -6.94 20.47
CA CYS A 265 -1.26 -6.49 21.69
C CYS A 265 -1.16 -4.96 21.82
N ARG A 266 -1.58 -4.20 20.80
CA ARG A 266 -1.55 -2.73 20.76
C ARG A 266 -0.16 -2.12 21.01
N ILE A 267 0.91 -2.84 20.66
CA ILE A 267 2.29 -2.32 20.76
C ILE A 267 2.38 -1.02 19.95
N ASP A 268 3.07 -0.02 20.50
CA ASP A 268 3.36 1.22 19.78
C ASP A 268 4.06 0.93 18.45
N LYS A 269 3.73 1.69 17.41
CA LYS A 269 4.25 1.40 16.06
C LYS A 269 5.75 1.64 15.95
N TYR A 270 6.32 2.60 16.67
CA TYR A 270 7.75 2.87 16.62
C TYR A 270 8.53 1.79 17.35
N VAL A 271 8.07 1.43 18.56
CA VAL A 271 8.64 0.32 19.32
C VAL A 271 8.57 -0.98 18.51
N LEU A 272 7.41 -1.26 17.91
CA LEU A 272 7.21 -2.46 17.09
C LEU A 272 8.19 -2.52 15.91
N TRP A 273 8.25 -1.48 15.08
CA TRP A 273 9.08 -1.50 13.88
C TRP A 273 10.58 -1.40 14.19
N LEU A 274 10.97 -0.80 15.32
CA LEU A 274 12.35 -0.83 15.80
C LEU A 274 12.76 -2.25 16.24
N ILE A 275 11.91 -2.95 16.99
CA ILE A 275 12.14 -4.35 17.37
C ILE A 275 12.21 -5.22 16.11
N MET A 276 11.29 -5.04 15.15
CA MET A 276 11.31 -5.78 13.89
C MET A 276 12.56 -5.47 13.07
N ALA A 277 13.06 -4.23 13.07
CA ALA A 277 14.29 -3.88 12.36
C ALA A 277 15.51 -4.59 12.97
N ALA A 278 15.65 -4.53 14.29
CA ALA A 278 16.71 -5.24 15.01
C ALA A 278 16.62 -6.75 14.76
N PHE A 279 15.44 -7.33 14.93
CA PHE A 279 15.18 -8.75 14.66
C PHE A 279 15.56 -9.13 13.23
N CYS A 280 15.12 -8.36 12.23
CA CYS A 280 15.46 -8.62 10.83
C CYS A 280 16.97 -8.55 10.56
N SER A 281 17.71 -7.66 11.21
CA SER A 281 19.17 -7.57 11.06
C SER A 281 19.88 -8.84 11.52
N PHE A 282 19.42 -9.48 12.60
CA PHE A 282 19.97 -10.75 13.08
C PHE A 282 19.43 -11.95 12.29
N ALA A 283 18.10 -12.06 12.19
CA ALA A 283 17.40 -13.20 11.60
C ALA A 283 17.75 -13.41 10.12
N ARG A 284 18.09 -12.34 9.39
CA ARG A 284 18.48 -12.43 7.98
C ARG A 284 19.69 -13.32 7.75
N GLN A 285 20.61 -13.42 8.70
CA GLN A 285 21.79 -14.29 8.56
C GLN A 285 21.38 -15.75 8.32
N THR A 286 20.19 -16.16 8.74
CA THR A 286 19.65 -17.50 8.49
C THR A 286 19.19 -17.74 7.05
N VAL A 287 18.91 -16.69 6.27
CA VAL A 287 18.43 -16.83 4.88
C VAL A 287 19.48 -16.44 3.84
N VAL A 288 20.66 -16.00 4.26
CA VAL A 288 21.78 -15.70 3.35
C VAL A 288 22.50 -17.01 2.98
N PRO A 289 22.61 -17.35 1.68
CA PRO A 289 23.33 -18.55 1.24
C PRO A 289 24.77 -18.58 1.76
N GLY A 290 25.21 -19.75 2.27
CA GLY A 290 26.57 -19.95 2.78
C GLY A 290 26.84 -19.39 4.18
N ASN A 291 25.87 -18.74 4.83
CA ASN A 291 26.03 -18.31 6.21
C ASN A 291 26.00 -19.51 7.19
N PRO A 292 26.85 -19.56 8.24
CA PRO A 292 26.83 -20.63 9.24
C PRO A 292 25.48 -20.83 9.93
N LEU A 293 24.69 -19.76 10.09
CA LEU A 293 23.35 -19.80 10.67
C LEU A 293 22.27 -20.27 9.69
N GLY A 294 22.63 -20.60 8.45
CA GLY A 294 21.70 -21.03 7.41
C GLY A 294 20.89 -22.28 7.78
N HIS A 295 21.43 -23.15 8.63
CA HIS A 295 20.71 -24.32 9.14
C HIS A 295 19.45 -23.96 9.94
N LEU A 296 19.38 -22.76 10.53
CA LEU A 296 18.18 -22.29 11.23
C LEU A 296 17.04 -21.91 10.27
N ALA A 297 17.29 -21.81 8.96
CA ALA A 297 16.25 -21.52 7.97
C ALA A 297 15.10 -22.54 8.01
N GLN A 298 15.38 -23.78 8.40
CA GLN A 298 14.38 -24.85 8.54
C GLN A 298 13.32 -24.54 9.61
N LEU A 299 13.55 -23.59 10.51
CA LEU A 299 12.58 -23.17 11.52
C LEU A 299 11.49 -22.25 10.95
N TRP A 300 11.78 -21.53 9.85
CA TRP A 300 10.87 -20.52 9.31
C TRP A 300 9.49 -21.05 8.90
N PRO A 301 9.34 -22.24 8.27
CA PRO A 301 8.02 -22.79 7.96
C PRO A 301 7.15 -22.98 9.21
N TYR A 302 7.75 -23.42 10.33
CA TYR A 302 7.02 -23.63 11.59
C TYR A 302 6.62 -22.29 12.24
N THR A 303 7.54 -21.33 12.31
CA THR A 303 7.21 -20.00 12.85
C THR A 303 6.19 -19.27 11.98
N TRP A 304 6.26 -19.46 10.66
CA TRP A 304 5.28 -18.94 9.72
C TRP A 304 3.90 -19.56 9.98
N ALA A 305 3.79 -20.89 10.05
CA ALA A 305 2.54 -21.57 10.33
C ALA A 305 1.90 -21.10 11.66
N LEU A 306 2.71 -20.99 12.72
CA LEU A 306 2.27 -20.44 14.01
C LEU A 306 1.77 -18.99 13.88
N SER A 307 2.50 -18.16 13.13
CA SER A 307 2.10 -16.77 12.89
C SER A 307 0.79 -16.65 12.11
N VAL A 308 0.53 -17.55 11.15
CA VAL A 308 -0.73 -17.62 10.40
C VAL A 308 -1.88 -17.97 11.33
N VAL A 309 -1.71 -18.99 12.18
CA VAL A 309 -2.71 -19.33 13.21
C VAL A 309 -3.01 -18.13 14.11
N GLY A 310 -1.96 -17.41 14.56
CA GLY A 310 -2.12 -16.21 15.37
C GLY A 310 -2.94 -15.10 14.68
N VAL A 311 -2.66 -14.83 13.40
CA VAL A 311 -3.42 -13.84 12.61
C VAL A 311 -4.88 -14.29 12.41
N LEU A 312 -5.12 -15.57 12.15
CA LEU A 312 -6.48 -16.12 11.96
C LEU A 312 -7.30 -16.05 13.26
N LEU A 313 -6.71 -16.41 14.41
CA LEU A 313 -7.36 -16.30 15.72
C LEU A 313 -7.71 -14.85 16.05
N MET A 314 -6.79 -13.92 15.78
CA MET A 314 -7.02 -12.49 15.94
C MET A 314 -8.15 -11.99 15.03
N GLY A 315 -8.16 -12.43 13.77
CA GLY A 315 -9.24 -12.11 12.82
C GLY A 315 -10.60 -12.60 13.32
N LYS A 316 -10.68 -13.88 13.74
CA LYS A 316 -11.90 -14.46 14.33
C LYS A 316 -12.39 -13.65 15.53
N ARG A 317 -11.52 -13.36 16.50
CA ARG A 317 -11.85 -12.54 17.67
C ARG A 317 -12.40 -11.17 17.26
N ARG A 318 -11.74 -10.49 16.32
CA ARG A 318 -12.16 -9.16 15.86
C ARG A 318 -13.54 -9.18 15.21
N LEU A 319 -13.82 -10.19 14.39
CA LEU A 319 -15.13 -10.36 13.77
C LEU A 319 -16.21 -10.62 14.82
N SER A 320 -15.93 -11.44 15.84
CA SER A 320 -16.86 -11.68 16.95
C SER A 320 -17.15 -10.40 17.75
N GLU A 321 -16.14 -9.57 18.01
CA GLU A 321 -16.32 -8.27 18.69
C GLU A 321 -17.23 -7.32 17.90
N VAL A 322 -17.07 -7.26 16.58
CA VAL A 322 -17.92 -6.42 15.71
C VAL A 322 -19.36 -6.94 15.69
N ALA A 323 -19.55 -8.24 15.48
CA ALA A 323 -20.87 -8.86 15.48
C ALA A 323 -21.61 -8.66 16.83
N ALA A 324 -20.89 -8.75 17.95
CA ALA A 324 -21.45 -8.49 19.28
C ALA A 324 -21.90 -7.03 19.44
N LYS A 325 -21.12 -6.07 18.95
CA LYS A 325 -21.48 -4.64 18.97
C LYS A 325 -22.69 -4.33 18.10
N GLU A 326 -22.77 -4.93 16.90
CA GLU A 326 -23.92 -4.77 16.02
C GLU A 326 -25.19 -5.34 16.64
N LYS A 327 -25.11 -6.53 17.26
CA LYS A 327 -26.23 -7.13 18.00
C LYS A 327 -26.68 -6.27 19.18
N ALA A 328 -25.74 -5.66 19.91
CA ALA A 328 -26.06 -4.75 21.01
C ALA A 328 -26.73 -3.46 20.52
N ALA A 329 -26.26 -2.88 19.41
CA ALA A 329 -26.85 -1.68 18.82
C ALA A 329 -28.23 -1.93 18.20
N GLY A 330 -28.46 -3.12 17.64
CA GLY A 330 -29.75 -3.52 17.08
C GLY A 330 -30.84 -3.76 18.14
N LYS A 331 -30.46 -4.13 19.38
CA LYS A 331 -31.37 -4.27 20.52
C LYS A 331 -31.78 -2.93 21.16
N ALA A 332 -31.09 -1.85 20.83
CA ALA A 332 -31.34 -0.51 21.37
C ALA A 332 -32.28 0.34 20.49
N LYS A 333 -32.82 -0.23 19.41
CA LYS A 333 -33.81 0.38 18.52
C LYS A 333 -35.17 -0.27 18.75
#